data_AF-A0A4R0D1Y2-F1
#
_entry.id   AF-A0A4R0D1Y2-F1
#
_cell.length_a   1.000
_cell.length_b   1.000
_cell.length_c   1.000
_cell.angle_alpha   90.00
_cell.angle_beta   90.00
_cell.angle_gamma   90.00
#
_symmetry.space_group_name_H-M   'P 1'
#
loop_
_entity.id
_entity.type
_entity.pdbx_description
1 polymer ?
#
loop_
_entity_poly.entity_id
_entity_poly.type
_entity_poly.pdbx_seq_one_letter_code
_entity_poly.pdbx_strand_id
1 'polypeptide(L)' 'MTTNNQTSIASLAKKRRTYSAEFKQQIVQACKAPDVSIASVALQHGL' A
#
# COMPACT_ATOMS: atom_id res chain seq x y z
N MET A 1 -16.95 16.71 18.10
CA MET A 1 -16.89 17.32 16.76
C MET A 1 -16.16 16.36 15.84
N THR A 2 -16.86 15.39 15.25
CA THR A 2 -16.29 14.39 14.34
C THR A 2 -16.28 14.96 12.93
N THR A 3 -15.09 15.11 12.31
CA THR A 3 -14.99 15.53 10.91
C THR A 3 -14.74 14.31 10.01
N ASN A 4 -15.76 13.99 9.20
CA ASN A 4 -15.72 13.00 8.12
C ASN A 4 -14.95 13.58 6.93
N ASN A 5 -13.82 12.97 6.57
CA ASN A 5 -13.06 13.39 5.39
C ASN A 5 -13.44 12.51 4.20
N GLN A 6 -14.54 12.89 3.53
CA GLN A 6 -15.00 12.29 2.29
C GLN A 6 -14.09 12.76 1.15
N THR A 7 -13.08 11.96 0.82
CA THR A 7 -12.12 12.27 -0.25
C THR A 7 -12.79 12.04 -1.60
N SER A 8 -13.36 13.11 -2.13
CA SER A 8 -14.00 13.11 -3.44
C SER A 8 -13.00 13.38 -4.56
N ILE A 9 -13.42 12.94 -5.75
CA ILE A 9 -13.11 13.45 -7.10
C ILE A 9 -11.80 12.97 -7.77
N ALA A 10 -11.96 11.91 -8.58
CA ALA A 10 -11.26 11.66 -9.84
C ALA A 10 -9.77 12.03 -9.88
N SER A 11 -8.91 11.11 -9.42
CA SER A 11 -7.47 11.28 -9.54
C SER A 11 -7.07 11.30 -11.01
N LEU A 12 -6.61 12.46 -11.49
CA LEU A 12 -5.59 12.60 -12.52
C LEU A 12 -4.67 11.38 -12.44
N ALA A 13 -4.69 10.52 -13.45
CA ALA A 13 -4.18 9.15 -13.37
C ALA A 13 -2.72 9.15 -12.91
N LYS A 14 -2.51 9.05 -11.59
CA LYS A 14 -1.19 8.95 -10.98
C LYS A 14 -0.56 7.73 -11.61
N LYS A 15 0.52 7.93 -12.37
CA LYS A 15 1.18 6.87 -13.12
C LYS A 15 1.40 5.69 -12.17
N ARG A 16 0.68 4.60 -12.40
CA ARG A 16 0.75 3.42 -11.54
C ARG A 16 2.18 2.90 -11.61
N ARG A 17 2.80 2.68 -10.46
CA ARG A 17 4.12 2.05 -10.41
C ARG A 17 3.95 0.59 -10.80
N THR A 18 4.77 0.12 -11.73
CA THR A 18 4.85 -1.30 -12.08
C THR A 18 6.01 -1.90 -11.31
N TYR A 19 5.73 -2.93 -10.52
CA TYR A 19 6.74 -3.65 -9.75
C TYR A 19 7.09 -4.98 -10.42
N SER A 20 8.36 -5.38 -10.32
CA SER A 20 8.83 -6.68 -10.79
C SER A 20 8.19 -7.84 -10.01
N ALA A 21 8.24 -9.04 -10.57
CA ALA A 21 7.73 -10.25 -9.90
C ALA A 21 8.45 -10.52 -8.57
N GLU A 22 9.78 -10.41 -8.57
CA GLU A 22 10.64 -10.53 -7.39
C GLU A 22 10.21 -9.60 -6.26
N PHE A 23 9.96 -8.32 -6.57
CA PHE A 23 9.52 -7.35 -5.57
C PHE A 23 8.16 -7.73 -4.97
N LYS A 24 7.20 -8.13 -5.81
CA LYS A 24 5.88 -8.57 -5.31
C LYS A 24 6.01 -9.80 -4.40
N GLN A 25 6.90 -10.74 -4.73
CA GLN A 25 7.15 -11.91 -3.88
C GLN A 25 7.71 -11.50 -2.52
N GLN A 26 8.67 -10.58 -2.46
CA GLN A 26 9.21 -10.05 -1.20
C GLN A 26 8.11 -9.42 -0.32
N ILE A 27 7.25 -8.59 -0.90
CA ILE A 27 6.12 -7.98 -0.18
C ILE A 27 5.16 -9.06 0.34
N VAL A 28 4.83 -10.06 -0.47
CA VAL A 28 3.94 -11.16 -0.06
C VAL A 28 4.56 -11.99 1.08
N GLN A 29 5.87 -12.25 1.05
CA GLN A 29 6.55 -12.95 2.15
C GLN A 29 6.56 -12.12 3.43
N ALA A 30 6.82 -10.81 3.33
CA ALA A 30 6.76 -9.90 4.48
C ALA A 30 5.36 -9.88 5.12
N CYS A 31 4.30 -9.84 4.30
CA CYS A 31 2.92 -9.89 4.81
C CYS A 31 2.51 -11.25 5.40
N LYS A 32 3.24 -12.33 5.11
CA LYS A 32 2.97 -13.68 5.64
C LYS A 32 3.61 -13.92 7.01
N ALA A 33 4.54 -13.07 7.44
CA ALA A 33 5.16 -13.20 8.75
C ALA A 33 4.12 -13.01 9.88
N PRO A 34 4.20 -13.80 10.96
CA PRO A 34 3.33 -13.62 12.11
C PRO A 34 3.55 -12.22 12.73
N ASP A 35 2.48 -11.66 13.29
CA ASP A 35 2.47 -10.35 13.96
C ASP A 35 2.84 -9.13 13.08
N VAL A 36 2.89 -9.30 11.75
CA VAL A 36 3.14 -8.19 10.82
C VAL A 36 1.84 -7.57 10.33
N SER A 37 1.75 -6.23 10.46
CA SER A 37 0.66 -5.45 9.88
C SER A 37 0.93 -5.15 8.40
N ILE A 38 -0.05 -5.45 7.54
CA ILE A 38 0.00 -5.15 6.09
C ILE A 38 0.21 -3.65 5.85
N ALA A 39 -0.40 -2.80 6.67
CA ALA A 39 -0.22 -1.35 6.57
C ALA A 39 1.22 -0.94 6.87
N SER A 40 1.86 -1.54 7.87
CA SER A 40 3.26 -1.27 8.18
C SER A 40 4.19 -1.70 7.03
N VAL A 41 3.92 -2.85 6.40
CA VAL A 41 4.67 -3.29 5.21
C VAL A 41 4.49 -2.29 4.06
N ALA A 42 3.26 -1.82 3.81
CA ALA A 42 3.02 -0.83 2.77
C ALA A 42 3.79 0.48 3.02
N LEU A 43 3.77 1.00 4.25
CA LEU A 43 4.48 2.21 4.64
C LEU A 43 6.00 2.07 4.48
N GLN A 44 6.57 0.92 4.88
CA GLN A 44 8.00 0.66 4.75
C GLN A 44 8.47 0.64 3.29
N HIS A 45 7.60 0.22 2.36
CA HIS A 45 7.91 0.13 0.94
C HIS A 45 7.34 1.29 0.10
N GLY A 46 6.68 2.26 0.73
CA GLY A 46 6.06 3.41 0.05
C GLY A 46 4.98 3.01 -0.96
N LEU A 47 4.21 1.97 -0.63
CA LEU A 47 3.07 1.44 -1.38
C LEU A 47 1.78 2.19 -1.07
#